data_AF-R1DJZ3-F1
#
_entry.id   AF-R1DJZ3-F1
#
_cell.length_a   1.000
_cell.length_b   1.000
_cell.length_c   1.000
_cell.angle_alpha   90.00
_cell.angle_beta   90.00
_cell.angle_gamma   90.00
#
_symmetry.space_group_name_H-M   'P 1'
#
loop_
_entity.id
_entity.type
_entity.pdbx_description
1 polymer ?
#
loop_
_entity_poly.entity_id
_entity_poly.type
_entity_poly.pdbx_seq_one_letter_code
_entity_poly.pdbx_strand_id
1 'polypeptide(L)'
;MVSNAVLIGDKRKFLSCLLTLRVVMDPDTLRPTDKLDANFLLAMQAIGSSATTVAEAKADPKLAKAVQEGIDRANAAAASRAQKVQKFVVLDTELSVPGGELTATQKLKRDVVEKKRSRRAAGRGGVRVMKWWKAAPYPLQCTE
;
A
#
# COMPACT_ATOMS: atom_id res chain seq x y z
N MET A 1 10.81 -1.93 -2.28
CA MET A 1 9.67 -2.49 -1.51
C MET A 1 8.34 -2.08 -2.16
N VAL A 2 7.89 -0.84 -2.05
CA VAL A 2 6.62 -0.42 -2.69
C VAL A 2 6.83 -0.20 -4.20
N SER A 3 5.85 -0.61 -5.03
CA SER A 3 5.87 -0.32 -6.47
C SER A 3 5.12 0.97 -6.79
N ASN A 4 3.83 1.02 -6.43
CA ASN A 4 2.99 2.19 -6.64
C ASN A 4 2.34 2.63 -5.33
N ALA A 5 2.22 3.95 -5.17
CA ALA A 5 1.48 4.59 -4.09
C ALA A 5 0.42 5.51 -4.70
N VAL A 6 -0.85 5.22 -4.45
CA VAL A 6 -2.00 5.95 -4.97
C VAL A 6 -2.73 6.60 -3.82
N LEU A 7 -2.73 7.93 -3.80
CA LEU A 7 -3.42 8.72 -2.81
C LEU A 7 -4.88 8.94 -3.23
N ILE A 8 -5.81 8.63 -2.32
CA ILE A 8 -7.25 8.85 -2.48
C ILE A 8 -7.70 9.81 -1.38
N GLY A 9 -8.13 11.00 -1.81
CA GLY A 9 -8.57 12.07 -0.93
C GLY A 9 -9.87 12.75 -1.34
N ASP A 10 -10.33 12.52 -2.58
CA ASP A 10 -11.47 13.28 -3.10
C ASP A 10 -12.75 12.94 -2.32
N LYS A 11 -13.45 13.99 -1.88
CA LYS A 11 -14.67 13.94 -1.05
C LYS A 11 -14.56 13.10 0.23
N ARG A 12 -13.36 12.94 0.80
CA ARG A 12 -13.13 12.19 2.05
C ARG A 12 -12.64 13.11 3.17
N LYS A 13 -12.99 12.75 4.41
CA LYS A 13 -12.57 13.48 5.62
C LYS A 13 -11.06 13.41 5.88
N PHE A 14 -10.37 12.45 5.26
CA PHE A 14 -8.94 12.20 5.42
C PHE A 14 -8.36 11.56 4.15
N LEU A 15 -7.06 11.74 3.93
CA LEU A 15 -6.33 11.08 2.86
C LEU A 15 -6.06 9.61 3.20
N SER A 16 -6.34 8.75 2.22
CA SER A 16 -6.06 7.32 2.28
C SER A 16 -5.05 6.95 1.19
N CYS A 17 -4.03 6.17 1.51
CA CYS A 17 -3.04 5.70 0.55
C CYS A 17 -3.27 4.23 0.19
N LEU A 18 -3.35 3.92 -1.09
CA LEU A 18 -3.30 2.55 -1.61
C LEU A 18 -1.89 2.25 -2.06
N LEU A 19 -1.32 1.17 -1.54
CA LEU A 19 0.04 0.76 -1.83
C LEU A 19 -0.01 -0.58 -2.57
N THR A 20 0.84 -0.74 -3.57
CA THR A 20 1.11 -2.05 -4.18
C THR A 20 2.53 -2.48 -3.91
N LEU A 21 2.71 -3.78 -3.71
CA LEU A 21 4.03 -4.37 -3.58
C LEU A 21 4.59 -4.60 -4.99
N ARG A 22 5.92 -4.62 -5.12
CA ARG A 22 6.59 -5.01 -6.37
C ARG A 22 6.47 -6.52 -6.53
N VAL A 23 5.85 -6.95 -7.62
CA VAL A 23 5.78 -8.36 -7.99
C VAL A 23 6.50 -8.61 -9.31
N VAL A 24 6.78 -9.88 -9.57
CA VAL A 24 7.27 -10.32 -10.88
C VAL A 24 6.12 -10.22 -11.89
N MET A 25 6.37 -9.51 -12.98
CA MET A 25 5.45 -9.43 -14.11
C MET A 25 5.70 -10.61 -15.03
N ASP A 26 4.64 -11.28 -15.43
CA ASP A 26 4.69 -12.35 -16.42
C ASP A 26 5.03 -11.74 -17.81
N PRO A 27 6.09 -12.20 -18.49
CA PRO A 27 6.58 -11.59 -19.72
C PRO A 27 5.62 -11.75 -20.91
N ASP A 28 4.78 -12.78 -20.91
CA ASP A 28 3.88 -13.09 -22.02
C ASP A 28 2.51 -12.41 -21.84
N THR A 29 2.01 -12.36 -20.61
CA THR A 29 0.67 -11.83 -20.31
C THR A 29 0.68 -10.39 -19.79
N LEU A 30 1.86 -9.85 -19.43
CA LEU A 30 2.05 -8.56 -18.76
C LEU A 30 1.21 -8.42 -17.48
N ARG A 31 0.83 -9.56 -16.88
CA ARG A 31 0.03 -9.59 -15.66
C ARG A 31 0.95 -9.70 -14.44
N PRO A 32 0.57 -9.03 -13.34
CA PRO A 32 1.27 -9.14 -12.08
C PRO A 32 1.05 -10.53 -11.48
N THR A 33 2.13 -11.19 -11.09
CA THR A 33 2.12 -12.50 -10.43
C THR A 33 2.01 -12.32 -8.91
N ASP A 34 1.71 -13.39 -8.17
CA ASP A 34 1.70 -13.38 -6.69
C ASP A 34 3.11 -13.44 -6.06
N LYS A 35 4.16 -13.61 -6.88
CA LYS A 35 5.56 -13.69 -6.45
C LYS A 35 6.18 -12.31 -6.35
N LEU A 36 6.87 -12.06 -5.23
CA LEU A 36 7.56 -10.80 -5.00
C LEU A 36 8.82 -10.69 -5.88
N ASP A 37 9.10 -9.47 -6.34
CA ASP A 37 10.30 -9.16 -7.13
C ASP A 37 11.59 -9.35 -6.32
N ALA A 38 12.73 -9.61 -6.97
CA ALA A 38 14.01 -9.80 -6.29
C ALA A 38 14.42 -8.57 -5.44
N ASN A 39 14.15 -7.36 -5.94
CA ASN A 39 14.38 -6.12 -5.19
C ASN A 39 13.46 -5.99 -3.97
N PHE A 40 12.26 -6.58 -4.03
CA PHE A 40 11.36 -6.62 -2.89
C PHE A 40 11.92 -7.54 -1.82
N LEU A 41 12.31 -8.76 -2.21
CA LEU A 41 12.86 -9.76 -1.29
C LEU A 41 14.13 -9.25 -0.60
N LEU A 42 15.04 -8.59 -1.33
CA LEU A 42 16.24 -8.01 -0.74
C LEU A 42 15.91 -6.97 0.34
N ALA A 43 14.94 -6.10 0.06
CA ALA A 43 14.53 -5.09 1.02
C ALA A 43 13.72 -5.67 2.19
N MET A 44 12.99 -6.78 1.98
CA MET A 44 12.35 -7.54 3.06
C MET A 44 13.39 -8.20 3.96
N GLN A 45 14.45 -8.79 3.39
CA GLN A 45 15.56 -9.34 4.16
C GLN A 45 16.27 -8.26 4.99
N ALA A 46 16.44 -7.05 4.45
CA ALA A 46 17.02 -5.93 5.18
C ALA A 46 16.20 -5.53 6.43
N ILE A 47 14.87 -5.70 6.40
CA ILE A 47 14.01 -5.51 7.57
C ILE A 47 13.84 -6.80 8.41
N GLY A 48 14.54 -7.88 8.04
CA GLY A 48 14.51 -9.18 8.73
C GLY A 48 13.26 -10.00 8.44
N SER A 49 12.56 -9.76 7.33
CA SER A 49 11.41 -10.55 6.90
C SER A 49 11.80 -11.59 5.84
N SER A 50 11.17 -12.76 5.92
CA SER A 50 11.31 -13.88 4.98
C SER A 50 10.07 -14.08 4.09
N ALA A 51 9.17 -13.09 4.01
CA ALA A 51 7.98 -13.20 3.18
C ALA A 51 8.34 -13.31 1.69
N THR A 52 7.74 -14.28 1.00
CA THR A 52 8.01 -14.57 -0.42
C THR A 52 6.83 -14.27 -1.33
N THR A 53 5.62 -14.23 -0.76
CA THR A 53 4.39 -13.94 -1.48
C THR A 53 3.74 -12.63 -1.02
N VAL A 54 2.90 -12.04 -1.86
CA VAL A 54 2.16 -10.80 -1.53
C VAL A 54 1.31 -10.98 -0.27
N ALA A 55 0.66 -12.14 -0.12
CA ALA A 55 -0.18 -12.43 1.03
C ALA A 55 0.60 -12.49 2.34
N GLU A 56 1.77 -13.16 2.34
CA GLU A 56 2.68 -13.22 3.49
C GLU A 56 3.21 -11.84 3.83
N ALA A 57 3.68 -11.09 2.83
CA ALA A 57 4.23 -9.76 3.02
C ALA A 57 3.20 -8.81 3.64
N LYS A 58 1.94 -8.90 3.21
CA LYS A 58 0.84 -8.12 3.75
C LYS A 58 0.48 -8.48 5.20
N ALA A 59 0.66 -9.74 5.58
CA ALA A 59 0.44 -10.21 6.94
C ALA A 59 1.62 -9.88 7.88
N ASP A 60 2.78 -9.52 7.32
CA ASP A 60 3.98 -9.26 8.09
C ASP A 60 3.92 -7.90 8.82
N PRO A 61 3.99 -7.87 10.16
CA PRO A 61 4.04 -6.62 10.92
C PRO A 61 5.27 -5.77 10.60
N LYS A 62 6.39 -6.37 10.16
CA LYS A 62 7.63 -5.63 9.82
C LYS A 62 7.42 -4.78 8.58
N LEU A 63 6.71 -5.30 7.57
CA LEU A 63 6.34 -4.51 6.40
C LEU A 63 5.40 -3.37 6.80
N ALA A 64 4.39 -3.65 7.61
CA ALA A 64 3.46 -2.64 8.09
C ALA A 64 4.20 -1.50 8.82
N LYS A 65 5.20 -1.83 9.66
CA LYS A 65 6.04 -0.86 10.35
C LYS A 65 6.88 -0.03 9.37
N ALA A 66 7.58 -0.66 8.43
CA ALA A 66 8.40 0.03 7.44
C ALA A 66 7.56 0.99 6.56
N VAL A 67 6.34 0.57 6.21
CA VAL A 67 5.38 1.42 5.48
C VAL A 67 4.91 2.59 6.34
N GLN A 68 4.58 2.34 7.61
CA GLN A 68 4.16 3.39 8.53
C GLN A 68 5.26 4.43 8.73
N GLU A 69 6.51 4.02 8.94
CA GLU A 69 7.66 4.92 9.02
C GLU A 69 7.85 5.75 7.73
N GLY A 70 7.61 5.15 6.55
CA GLY A 70 7.60 5.86 5.28
C GLY A 70 6.50 6.92 5.20
N ILE A 71 5.31 6.59 5.66
CA ILE A 71 4.16 7.51 5.71
C ILE A 71 4.40 8.63 6.72
N ASP A 72 4.97 8.33 7.88
CA ASP A 72 5.25 9.31 8.92
C ASP A 72 6.28 10.34 8.44
N ARG A 73 7.33 9.89 7.73
CA ARG A 73 8.27 10.80 7.05
C ARG A 73 7.58 11.68 6.01
N ALA A 74 6.69 11.13 5.20
CA ALA A 74 5.93 11.92 4.22
C ALA A 74 4.97 12.92 4.91
N ASN A 75 4.33 12.51 6.01
CA ASN A 75 3.44 13.35 6.81
C ASN A 75 4.18 14.45 7.56
N ALA A 76 5.45 14.25 7.92
CA ALA A 76 6.28 15.26 8.53
C ALA A 76 6.56 16.42 7.55
N ALA A 77 6.69 16.12 6.25
CA ALA A 77 6.84 17.12 5.20
C ALA A 77 5.51 17.78 4.76
N ALA A 78 4.37 17.31 5.25
CA ALA A 78 3.07 17.84 4.85
C ALA A 78 2.79 19.21 5.48
N ALA A 79 2.46 20.19 4.65
CA ALA A 79 2.22 21.57 5.08
C ALA A 79 0.96 21.73 5.95
N SER A 80 0.01 20.79 5.88
CA SER A 80 -1.23 20.86 6.65
C SER A 80 -1.76 19.49 7.06
N ARG A 81 -2.62 19.47 8.08
CA ARG A 81 -3.33 18.24 8.53
C ARG A 81 -4.18 17.61 7.42
N ALA A 82 -4.70 18.42 6.50
CA ALA A 82 -5.48 17.94 5.35
C ALA A 82 -4.63 17.16 4.34
N GLN A 83 -3.32 17.43 4.30
CA GLN A 83 -2.35 16.73 3.43
C GLN A 83 -1.70 15.51 4.11
N LYS A 84 -2.06 15.21 5.36
CA LYS A 84 -1.55 14.03 6.07
C LYS A 84 -2.34 12.78 5.69
N VAL A 85 -1.62 11.73 5.32
CA VAL A 85 -2.14 10.38 5.14
C VAL A 85 -2.47 9.79 6.50
N GLN A 86 -3.74 9.48 6.73
CA GLN A 86 -4.19 8.88 8.00
C GLN A 86 -4.43 7.38 7.90
N LYS A 87 -4.65 6.87 6.69
CA LYS A 87 -4.88 5.44 6.45
C LYS A 87 -4.09 4.97 5.26
N PHE A 88 -3.59 3.76 5.32
CA PHE A 88 -3.07 3.08 4.15
C PHE A 88 -3.60 1.66 4.04
N VAL A 89 -3.62 1.13 2.82
CA VAL A 89 -4.01 -0.24 2.51
C VAL A 89 -3.05 -0.80 1.49
N VAL A 90 -2.44 -1.93 1.80
CA VAL A 90 -1.67 -2.72 0.83
C VAL A 90 -2.64 -3.59 0.02
N LEU A 91 -2.59 -3.46 -1.30
CA LEU A 91 -3.41 -4.23 -2.24
C LEU A 91 -2.82 -5.62 -2.49
N ASP A 92 -3.70 -6.58 -2.78
CA ASP A 92 -3.31 -7.97 -3.05
C ASP A 92 -2.69 -8.15 -4.44
N THR A 93 -2.90 -7.19 -5.33
CA THR A 93 -2.46 -7.26 -6.73
C THR A 93 -1.89 -5.92 -7.14
N GLU A 94 -0.79 -5.96 -7.87
CA GLU A 94 -0.17 -4.77 -8.44
C GLU A 94 -1.03 -4.16 -9.56
N LEU A 95 -0.89 -2.84 -9.79
CA LEU A 95 -1.58 -2.14 -10.86
C LEU A 95 -0.93 -2.49 -12.20
N SER A 96 -1.74 -2.82 -13.20
CA SER A 96 -1.23 -3.23 -14.49
C SER A 96 -2.04 -2.63 -15.64
N VAL A 97 -1.42 -2.59 -16.82
CA VAL A 97 -2.07 -2.20 -18.08
C VAL A 97 -3.18 -3.19 -18.46
N PRO A 98 -2.96 -4.53 -18.46
CA PRO A 98 -4.04 -5.48 -18.78
C PRO A 98 -5.18 -5.47 -17.75
N GLY A 99 -4.93 -5.08 -16.50
CA GLY A 99 -5.96 -4.91 -15.48
C GLY A 99 -6.83 -3.66 -15.67
N GLY A 100 -6.47 -2.79 -16.61
CA GLY A 100 -7.17 -1.55 -16.97
C GLY A 100 -6.94 -0.40 -15.98
N GLU A 101 -6.14 -0.60 -14.93
CA GLU A 101 -5.79 0.44 -13.96
C GLU A 101 -4.75 1.43 -14.47
N LEU A 102 -3.91 0.99 -15.41
CA LEU A 102 -2.90 1.81 -16.07
C LEU A 102 -3.24 2.01 -17.56
N THR A 103 -2.84 3.13 -18.14
CA THR A 103 -2.83 3.35 -19.59
C THR A 103 -1.69 2.57 -20.23
N ALA A 104 -1.69 2.44 -21.57
CA ALA A 104 -0.57 1.87 -22.32
C ALA A 104 0.76 2.62 -22.05
N THR A 105 0.67 3.89 -21.66
CA THR A 105 1.78 4.75 -21.23
C THR A 105 2.09 4.67 -19.73
N GLN A 106 1.58 3.63 -19.03
CA GLN A 106 1.73 3.40 -17.59
C GLN A 106 1.21 4.54 -16.69
N LYS A 107 0.36 5.42 -17.21
CA LYS A 107 -0.30 6.46 -16.40
C LYS A 107 -1.49 5.87 -15.66
N LEU A 108 -1.68 6.29 -14.42
CA LEU A 108 -2.79 5.85 -13.58
C LEU A 108 -4.14 6.36 -14.13
N LYS A 109 -5.08 5.45 -14.38
CA LYS A 109 -6.48 5.80 -14.67
C LYS A 109 -7.25 5.96 -13.35
N ARG A 110 -7.23 7.19 -12.82
CA ARG A 110 -7.78 7.53 -11.49
C ARG A 110 -9.22 7.07 -11.31
N ASP A 111 -10.09 7.34 -12.28
CA ASP A 111 -11.52 6.97 -12.20
C ASP A 111 -11.74 5.46 -12.08
N VAL A 112 -10.95 4.67 -12.82
CA VAL A 112 -11.04 3.21 -12.82
C VAL A 112 -10.53 2.66 -11.49
N VAL A 113 -9.38 3.16 -11.01
CA VAL A 113 -8.78 2.72 -9.76
C VAL A 113 -9.65 3.11 -8.58
N GLU A 114 -10.17 4.32 -8.57
CA GLU A 114 -11.11 4.76 -7.55
C GLU A 114 -12.38 3.91 -7.59
N LYS A 115 -13.02 3.69 -8.73
CA LYS A 115 -14.22 2.85 -8.79
C LYS A 115 -13.95 1.39 -8.35
N LYS A 116 -12.85 0.80 -8.80
CA LYS A 116 -12.48 -0.61 -8.56
C LYS A 116 -11.95 -0.86 -7.15
N ARG A 117 -11.23 0.11 -6.58
CA ARG A 117 -10.50 -0.04 -5.30
C ARG A 117 -11.03 0.86 -4.18
N SER A 118 -11.94 1.81 -4.46
CA SER A 118 -12.59 2.64 -3.43
C SER A 118 -13.28 1.80 -2.39
N ARG A 119 -13.84 0.63 -2.73
CA ARG A 119 -14.48 -0.27 -1.75
C ARG A 119 -13.48 -0.81 -0.72
N ARG A 120 -12.23 -1.07 -1.15
CA ARG A 120 -11.12 -1.48 -0.28
C ARG A 120 -10.59 -0.30 0.54
N ALA A 121 -10.60 0.91 -0.04
CA ALA A 121 -10.28 2.15 0.68
C ALA A 121 -11.41 2.65 1.60
N ALA A 122 -12.67 2.30 1.34
CA ALA A 122 -13.88 2.82 2.00
C ALA A 122 -14.50 1.87 3.03
N GLY A 123 -13.95 0.66 3.21
CA GLY A 123 -14.33 -0.22 4.29
C GLY A 123 -15.81 -0.58 4.32
N ARG A 124 -16.34 -1.27 3.29
CA ARG A 124 -17.58 -2.05 3.40
C ARG A 124 -17.50 -3.35 2.60
N GLY A 125 -17.37 -4.46 3.34
CA GLY A 125 -17.48 -5.83 2.87
C GLY A 125 -16.17 -6.61 2.93
N GLY A 126 -15.95 -7.35 4.02
CA GLY A 126 -15.10 -8.55 4.00
C GLY A 126 -13.58 -8.38 3.96
N VAL A 127 -13.03 -7.18 4.17
CA VAL A 127 -11.70 -7.12 4.79
C VAL A 127 -11.97 -7.27 6.27
N ARG A 128 -11.53 -8.39 6.85
CA ARG A 128 -11.23 -8.44 8.27
C ARG A 128 -10.24 -7.29 8.47
N VAL A 129 -10.73 -6.11 8.86
CA VAL A 129 -9.95 -5.18 9.66
C VAL A 129 -9.66 -6.03 10.87
N MET A 130 -8.54 -6.77 10.81
CA MET A 130 -7.99 -7.43 11.95
C MET A 130 -7.93 -6.31 12.97
N LYS A 131 -8.68 -6.53 14.04
CA LYS A 131 -8.99 -5.57 15.09
C LYS A 131 -7.72 -5.33 15.92
N TRP A 132 -6.59 -5.06 15.26
CA TRP A 132 -5.31 -4.68 15.85
C TRP A 132 -5.23 -3.17 16.10
N TRP A 133 -6.20 -2.39 15.64
CA TRP A 133 -6.21 -0.94 15.86
C TRP A 133 -7.02 -0.45 17.06
N LYS A 134 -7.72 -1.34 17.78
CA LYS A 134 -8.35 -1.00 19.07
C LYS A 134 -7.47 -1.35 20.28
N ALA A 135 -6.32 -1.97 20.06
CA ALA A 135 -5.39 -2.36 21.12
C ALA A 135 -3.94 -2.25 20.60
N ALA A 136 -3.48 -1.01 20.44
CA ALA A 136 -2.06 -0.73 20.38
C ALA A 136 -1.84 0.65 21.02
N PRO A 137 -1.48 0.70 22.32
CA PRO A 137 -0.88 1.90 22.87
C PRO A 137 0.57 1.90 22.36
N TYR A 138 0.82 2.54 21.20
CA TYR A 138 2.19 2.97 20.92
C TYR A 138 2.26 4.47 21.15
N PRO A 139 2.88 4.88 22.26
CA PRO A 139 3.03 6.28 22.58
C PRO A 139 3.95 6.91 21.55
N LEU A 140 3.56 8.11 21.13
CA LEU A 140 4.49 9.10 20.62
C LEU A 140 5.63 9.24 21.64
N GLN A 141 6.81 8.71 21.33
CA GLN A 141 8.04 9.18 21.94
C GLN A 141 8.64 10.20 20.99
N CYS A 142 8.20 11.45 21.16
CA CYS A 142 9.10 12.58 20.99
C CYS A 142 10.12 12.48 22.12
N THR A 143 11.38 12.25 21.80
CA THR A 143 12.48 12.52 22.74
C THR A 143 12.94 13.96 22.50
N GLU A 144 13.02 14.72 23.59
CA GLU A 144 13.64 16.03 23.70
C GLU A 144 15.14 16.00 23.36
#